data_AF-A0A1X9NA56-F1
#
_entry.id   AF-A0A1X9NA56-F1
#
_cell.length_a   1.000
_cell.length_b   1.000
_cell.length_c   1.000
_cell.angle_alpha   90.00
_cell.angle_beta   90.00
_cell.angle_gamma   90.00
#
_symmetry.space_group_name_H-M   'P 1'
#
loop_
_entity.id
_entity.type
_entity.pdbx_description
1 polymer ?
#
loop_
_entity_poly.entity_id
_entity_poly.type
_entity_poly.pdbx_seq_one_letter_code
_entity_poly.pdbx_strand_id
1 'polypeptide(L)'
;MKAYFYSFTLIVSLSLVGLSLTNYLINPYGFFHSPLDTAIAKHKPYAKQYLRITVPYKLAFNEFSALFIGSSRVGRGLNCSFVAASEDCFNAAIPSTSSYDLYRIAQQKLESGKLDALYYGLDFYSYPYQKLSMQPFDDSRLVTNQEGGLNAGFWQQFITDYFSALVSLEVTEHSVKTLGAQGKVAVNFSAGGCPLFLGREGGALTLSD
;
A
#
# COMPACT_ATOMS: atom_id res chain seq x y z
N MET A 1 26.60 7.78 37.88
CA MET A 1 26.72 7.05 36.60
C MET A 1 25.47 6.21 36.28
N LYS A 2 24.99 5.36 37.21
CA LYS A 2 23.76 4.54 37.00
C LYS A 2 22.49 5.36 36.71
N ALA A 3 22.24 6.44 37.45
CA ALA A 3 21.06 7.29 37.24
C ALA A 3 21.02 7.93 35.84
N TYR A 4 22.16 8.40 35.32
CA TYR A 4 22.25 8.95 33.97
C TYR A 4 21.96 7.92 32.87
N PHE A 5 22.42 6.68 33.05
CA PHE A 5 22.13 5.59 32.13
C PHE A 5 20.63 5.29 32.08
N TYR A 6 19.96 5.17 33.24
CA TYR A 6 18.51 4.94 33.28
C TYR A 6 17.71 6.10 32.67
N SER A 7 18.07 7.35 32.99
CA SER A 7 17.41 8.52 32.40
C SER A 7 17.59 8.57 30.88
N PHE A 8 18.79 8.27 30.38
CA PHE A 8 19.06 8.23 28.95
C PHE A 8 18.24 7.15 28.24
N THR A 9 18.26 5.91 28.75
CA THR A 9 17.47 4.81 28.19
C THR A 9 15.99 5.13 28.20
N LEU A 10 15.47 5.71 29.28
CA LEU A 10 14.06 6.11 29.38
C LEU A 10 13.68 7.17 28.35
N ILE A 11 14.50 8.21 28.16
CA ILE A 11 14.25 9.26 27.16
C ILE A 11 14.25 8.67 25.74
N VAL A 12 15.22 7.81 25.42
CA VAL A 12 15.30 7.15 24.11
C VAL A 12 14.07 6.25 23.88
N SER A 13 13.71 5.42 24.86
CA SER A 13 12.52 4.56 24.77
C SER A 13 11.24 5.38 24.59
N LEU A 14 11.05 6.45 25.35
CA LEU A 14 9.88 7.33 25.19
C LEU A 14 9.85 8.00 23.82
N SER A 15 11.00 8.42 23.30
CA SER A 15 11.10 9.01 21.96
C SER A 15 10.71 8.00 20.88
N LEU A 16 11.21 6.76 20.98
CA LEU A 16 10.86 5.68 20.04
C LEU A 16 9.37 5.32 20.10
N VAL A 17 8.78 5.29 21.30
CA VAL A 17 7.33 5.08 21.47
C VAL A 17 6.55 6.23 20.82
N GLY A 18 6.96 7.48 21.02
CA GLY A 18 6.32 8.64 20.41
C GLY A 18 6.36 8.64 18.88
N LEU A 19 7.51 8.30 18.30
CA LEU A 19 7.67 8.14 16.85
C LEU A 19 6.80 7.00 16.32
N SER A 20 6.86 5.84 16.96
CA SER A 20 6.09 4.65 16.58
C SER A 20 4.59 4.90 16.60
N LEU A 21 4.11 5.57 17.65
CA LEU A 21 2.70 5.93 17.79
C LEU A 21 2.28 6.92 16.71
N THR A 22 3.11 7.93 16.40
CA THR A 22 2.83 8.90 15.34
C THR A 22 2.73 8.21 13.97
N ASN A 23 3.70 7.35 13.64
CA ASN A 23 3.73 6.62 12.38
C ASN A 23 2.57 5.65 12.23
N TYR A 24 2.22 4.95 13.31
CA TYR A 24 1.06 4.07 13.36
C TYR A 24 -0.25 4.84 13.16
N LEU A 25 -0.46 5.92 13.91
CA LEU A 25 -1.70 6.70 13.86
C LEU A 25 -1.87 7.44 12.54
N ILE A 26 -0.83 8.05 11.98
CA ILE A 26 -0.98 8.79 10.71
C ILE A 26 -0.98 7.85 9.51
N ASN A 27 -0.22 6.74 9.59
CA ASN A 27 -0.19 5.71 8.57
C ASN A 27 -0.03 6.28 7.15
N PRO A 28 1.07 7.01 6.86
CA PRO A 28 1.21 7.79 5.64
C PRO A 28 1.19 6.96 4.36
N TYR A 29 1.39 5.64 4.46
CA TYR A 29 1.40 4.70 3.34
C TYR A 29 0.17 3.80 3.27
N GLY A 30 -0.69 3.79 4.30
CA GLY A 30 -1.82 2.88 4.36
C GLY A 30 -1.40 1.44 4.63
N PHE A 31 -0.30 1.23 5.36
CA PHE A 31 0.26 -0.08 5.71
C PHE A 31 -0.32 -0.61 7.04
N PHE A 32 -0.59 0.29 8.00
CA PHE A 32 -1.18 -0.05 9.28
C PHE A 32 -2.72 -0.05 9.22
N HIS A 33 -3.37 -0.67 10.20
CA HIS A 33 -4.80 -0.47 10.47
C HIS A 33 -4.94 0.69 11.46
N SER A 34 -4.96 1.94 10.96
CA SER A 34 -5.04 3.11 11.82
C SER A 34 -6.49 3.59 11.99
N PRO A 35 -6.91 3.97 13.21
CA PRO A 35 -8.21 4.59 13.43
C PRO A 35 -8.35 5.97 12.76
N LEU A 36 -7.26 6.64 12.41
CA LEU A 36 -7.30 7.98 11.81
C LEU A 36 -7.39 7.98 10.28
N ASP A 37 -7.33 6.80 9.64
CA ASP A 37 -7.34 6.66 8.18
C ASP A 37 -8.63 7.21 7.54
N THR A 38 -9.74 7.21 8.27
CA THR A 38 -11.04 7.70 7.80
C THR A 38 -11.36 9.14 8.21
N ALA A 39 -10.56 9.72 9.12
CA ALA A 39 -10.84 11.03 9.71
C ALA A 39 -9.80 12.08 9.30
N ILE A 40 -8.59 11.99 9.84
CA ILE A 40 -7.57 13.06 9.73
C ILE A 40 -6.51 12.72 8.68
N ALA A 41 -6.28 11.44 8.37
CA ALA A 41 -5.23 11.00 7.44
C ALA A 41 -5.78 10.31 6.18
N LYS A 42 -6.90 10.84 5.66
CA LYS A 42 -7.63 10.27 4.51
C LYS A 42 -6.82 10.31 3.21
N HIS A 43 -6.12 11.42 2.98
CA HIS A 43 -5.28 11.59 1.79
C HIS A 43 -3.85 11.18 2.10
N LYS A 44 -3.31 10.20 1.35
CA LYS A 44 -1.99 9.61 1.61
C LYS A 44 -1.03 9.89 0.44
N PRO A 45 -0.40 11.09 0.38
CA PRO A 45 0.37 11.51 -0.80
C PRO A 45 1.58 10.61 -1.10
N TYR A 46 2.12 9.94 -0.08
CA TYR A 46 3.28 9.07 -0.21
C TYR A 46 2.94 7.60 -0.45
N ALA A 47 1.67 7.19 -0.32
CA ALA A 47 1.27 5.78 -0.47
C ALA A 47 1.71 5.16 -1.80
N LYS A 48 1.69 5.94 -2.89
CA LYS A 48 2.10 5.47 -4.22
C LYS A 48 3.54 4.95 -4.26
N GLN A 49 4.45 5.55 -3.50
CA GLN A 49 5.87 5.19 -3.51
C GLN A 49 6.12 3.84 -2.83
N TYR A 50 5.22 3.43 -1.92
CA TYR A 50 5.36 2.23 -1.10
C TYR A 50 4.42 1.09 -1.54
N LEU A 51 3.75 1.21 -2.69
CA LEU A 51 2.79 0.19 -3.16
C LEU A 51 3.43 -1.20 -3.29
N ARG A 52 4.71 -1.30 -3.70
CA ARG A 52 5.44 -2.57 -3.79
C ARG A 52 5.63 -3.28 -2.45
N ILE A 53 5.55 -2.53 -1.35
CA ILE A 53 5.59 -3.06 0.02
C ILE A 53 4.17 -3.30 0.53
N THR A 54 3.28 -2.31 0.39
CA THR A 54 1.95 -2.38 1.02
C THR A 54 0.98 -3.33 0.33
N VAL A 55 1.03 -3.44 -1.00
CA VAL A 55 0.07 -4.25 -1.77
C VAL A 55 0.15 -5.73 -1.41
N PRO A 56 1.32 -6.40 -1.39
CA PRO A 56 1.45 -7.79 -0.95
C PRO A 56 0.76 -8.11 0.39
N TYR A 57 0.94 -7.23 1.38
CA TYR A 57 0.33 -7.43 2.71
C TYR A 57 -1.16 -7.14 2.71
N LYS A 58 -1.63 -6.13 1.97
CA LYS A 58 -3.08 -5.91 1.82
C LYS A 58 -3.77 -7.10 1.18
N LEU A 59 -3.14 -7.73 0.19
CA LEU A 59 -3.65 -8.95 -0.43
C LEU A 59 -3.66 -10.14 0.53
N ALA A 60 -2.69 -10.19 1.45
CA ALA A 60 -2.55 -11.27 2.42
C ALA A 60 -3.56 -11.17 3.58
N PHE A 61 -3.87 -9.95 4.02
CA PHE A 61 -4.66 -9.72 5.23
C PHE A 61 -6.09 -9.24 4.99
N ASN A 62 -6.43 -8.84 3.75
CA ASN A 62 -7.78 -8.42 3.41
C ASN A 62 -8.44 -9.38 2.42
N GLU A 63 -9.74 -9.57 2.63
CA GLU A 63 -10.61 -10.26 1.67
C GLU A 63 -11.25 -9.27 0.70
N PHE A 64 -11.49 -9.74 -0.52
CA PHE A 64 -12.17 -9.03 -1.60
C PHE A 64 -12.64 -10.01 -2.66
N SER A 65 -13.82 -9.80 -3.23
CA SER A 65 -14.41 -10.66 -4.27
C SER A 65 -13.85 -10.39 -5.67
N ALA A 66 -13.36 -9.17 -5.93
CA ALA A 66 -12.73 -8.81 -7.20
C ALA A 66 -11.34 -8.16 -7.05
N LEU A 67 -10.40 -8.54 -7.91
CA LEU A 67 -9.02 -8.06 -7.89
C LEU A 67 -8.63 -7.43 -9.23
N PHE A 68 -8.09 -6.23 -9.20
CA PHE A 68 -7.54 -5.54 -10.37
C PHE A 68 -6.03 -5.44 -10.24
N ILE A 69 -5.31 -5.98 -11.22
CA ILE A 69 -3.85 -5.92 -11.27
C ILE A 69 -3.40 -5.29 -12.59
N GLY A 70 -2.29 -4.56 -12.55
CA GLY A 70 -1.70 -3.97 -13.74
C GLY A 70 -0.79 -2.79 -13.41
N SER A 71 -0.52 -1.98 -14.43
CA SER A 71 0.33 -0.79 -14.31
C SER A 71 -0.43 0.41 -13.72
N SER A 72 0.23 1.57 -13.67
CA SER A 72 -0.39 2.85 -13.32
C SER A 72 -1.62 3.23 -14.19
N ARG A 73 -1.81 2.60 -15.35
CA ARG A 73 -2.99 2.76 -16.21
C ARG A 73 -4.21 2.08 -15.61
N VAL A 74 -4.08 0.86 -15.09
CA VAL A 74 -5.15 0.18 -14.34
C VAL A 74 -5.47 0.95 -13.08
N GLY A 75 -4.44 1.39 -12.34
CA GLY A 75 -4.63 2.16 -11.11
C GLY A 75 -5.44 3.44 -11.31
N ARG A 76 -5.13 4.21 -12.35
CA ARG A 76 -5.80 5.51 -12.63
C ARG A 76 -7.04 5.41 -13.50
N GLY A 77 -7.05 4.47 -14.42
CA GLY A 77 -8.02 4.42 -15.52
C GLY A 77 -9.24 3.56 -15.24
N LEU A 78 -9.19 2.67 -14.24
CA LEU A 78 -10.31 1.79 -13.91
C LEU A 78 -10.82 2.09 -12.50
N ASN A 79 -12.10 2.44 -12.42
CA ASN A 79 -12.82 2.40 -11.15
C ASN A 79 -13.25 0.96 -10.90
N CYS A 80 -12.63 0.35 -9.89
CA CYS A 80 -12.85 -1.04 -9.53
C CYS A 80 -14.32 -1.33 -9.19
N SER A 81 -14.99 -0.48 -8.40
CA SER A 81 -16.35 -0.76 -7.97
C SER A 81 -17.36 -0.64 -9.10
N PHE A 82 -17.10 0.28 -10.02
CA PHE A 82 -17.89 0.43 -11.25
C PHE A 82 -17.73 -0.78 -12.17
N VAL A 83 -16.49 -1.23 -12.43
CA VAL A 83 -16.22 -2.32 -13.38
C VAL A 83 -16.63 -3.69 -12.82
N ALA A 84 -16.41 -3.93 -11.52
CA ALA A 84 -16.80 -5.17 -10.87
C ALA A 84 -18.28 -5.20 -10.47
N ALA A 85 -18.99 -4.07 -10.56
CA ALA A 85 -20.33 -3.89 -9.98
C ALA A 85 -20.40 -4.36 -8.52
N SER A 86 -19.33 -4.15 -7.76
CA SER A 86 -19.13 -4.63 -6.39
C SER A 86 -18.28 -3.63 -5.61
N GLU A 87 -18.72 -3.27 -4.40
CA GLU A 87 -17.91 -2.47 -3.46
C GLU A 87 -16.78 -3.30 -2.83
N ASP A 88 -16.87 -4.62 -2.90
CA ASP A 88 -15.91 -5.57 -2.34
C ASP A 88 -14.81 -5.90 -3.35
N CYS A 89 -14.04 -4.88 -3.73
CA CYS A 89 -13.05 -5.00 -4.79
C CYS A 89 -11.75 -4.24 -4.45
N PHE A 90 -10.63 -4.80 -4.90
CA PHE A 90 -9.31 -4.28 -4.60
C PHE A 90 -8.51 -3.98 -5.86
N ASN A 91 -8.01 -2.74 -5.99
CA ASN A 91 -7.09 -2.35 -7.05
C ASN A 91 -5.64 -2.40 -6.55
N ALA A 92 -4.97 -3.48 -6.93
CA ALA A 92 -3.58 -3.80 -6.63
C ALA A 92 -2.63 -3.33 -7.74
N ALA A 93 -3.01 -2.33 -8.54
CA ALA A 93 -2.14 -1.80 -9.58
C ALA A 93 -0.89 -1.15 -8.99
N ILE A 94 0.27 -1.59 -9.46
CA ILE A 94 1.57 -1.04 -9.08
C ILE A 94 2.16 -0.34 -10.32
N PRO A 95 2.70 0.88 -10.21
CA PRO A 95 3.36 1.54 -11.33
C PRO A 95 4.53 0.72 -11.88
N SER A 96 4.63 0.64 -13.21
CA SER A 96 5.75 0.03 -13.93
C SER A 96 6.05 -1.40 -13.43
N THR A 97 5.00 -2.20 -13.37
CA THR A 97 5.02 -3.57 -12.87
C THR A 97 5.29 -4.54 -14.00
N SER A 98 6.20 -5.48 -13.78
CA SER A 98 6.53 -6.51 -14.77
C SER A 98 5.41 -7.56 -14.87
N SER A 99 5.34 -8.31 -15.96
CA SER A 99 4.44 -9.46 -16.07
C SER A 99 4.69 -10.51 -14.99
N TYR A 100 5.94 -10.65 -14.55
CA TYR A 100 6.31 -11.51 -13.42
C TYR A 100 5.65 -11.02 -12.12
N ASP A 101 5.84 -9.75 -11.75
CA ASP A 101 5.27 -9.17 -10.53
C ASP A 101 3.72 -9.32 -10.52
N LEU A 102 3.08 -9.07 -11.67
CA LEU A 102 1.62 -9.22 -11.82
C LEU A 102 1.16 -10.67 -11.65
N TYR A 103 1.90 -11.62 -12.23
CA TYR A 103 1.64 -13.05 -12.05
C TYR A 103 1.77 -13.46 -10.59
N ARG A 104 2.83 -13.04 -9.90
CA ARG A 104 3.08 -13.38 -8.50
C ARG A 104 2.01 -12.82 -7.56
N ILE A 105 1.55 -11.58 -7.84
CA ILE A 105 0.42 -10.96 -7.13
C ILE A 105 -0.88 -11.76 -7.33
N ALA A 106 -1.17 -12.16 -8.58
CA ALA A 106 -2.36 -12.96 -8.89
C ALA A 106 -2.30 -14.32 -8.19
N GLN A 107 -1.15 -15.00 -8.28
CA GLN A 107 -0.91 -16.31 -7.70
C GLN A 107 -1.18 -16.32 -6.19
N GLN A 108 -0.62 -15.36 -5.45
CA GLN A 108 -0.85 -15.28 -4.01
C GLN A 108 -2.35 -15.27 -3.68
N LYS A 109 -3.15 -14.45 -4.36
CA LYS A 109 -4.57 -14.33 -4.02
C LYS A 109 -5.36 -15.57 -4.44
N LEU A 110 -5.03 -16.16 -5.59
CA LEU A 110 -5.68 -17.39 -6.08
C LEU A 110 -5.40 -18.58 -5.16
N GLU A 111 -4.24 -18.61 -4.49
CA GLU A 111 -3.87 -19.67 -3.55
C GLU A 111 -4.35 -19.40 -2.12
N SER A 112 -4.56 -18.13 -1.74
CA SER A 112 -4.90 -17.76 -0.36
C SER A 112 -6.40 -17.62 -0.07
N GLY A 113 -7.29 -17.58 -1.07
CA GLY A 113 -8.71 -17.35 -0.80
C GLY A 113 -9.64 -17.46 -2.00
N LYS A 114 -10.90 -17.08 -1.78
CA LYS A 114 -11.94 -17.07 -2.82
C LYS A 114 -11.90 -15.73 -3.55
N LEU A 115 -11.66 -15.78 -4.86
CA LEU A 115 -11.72 -14.63 -5.76
C LEU A 115 -12.75 -14.94 -6.86
N ASP A 116 -13.79 -14.11 -6.97
CA ASP A 116 -14.85 -14.30 -7.97
C ASP A 116 -14.43 -13.72 -9.33
N ALA A 117 -13.65 -12.64 -9.34
CA ALA A 117 -13.15 -12.01 -10.56
C ALA A 117 -11.70 -11.50 -10.45
N LEU A 118 -10.89 -11.79 -11.47
CA LEU A 118 -9.56 -11.22 -11.65
C LEU A 118 -9.53 -10.39 -12.95
N TYR A 119 -9.29 -9.09 -12.80
CA TYR A 119 -9.10 -8.15 -13.91
C TYR A 119 -7.61 -7.91 -14.11
N TYR A 120 -7.07 -8.48 -15.18
CA TYR A 120 -5.65 -8.43 -15.49
C TYR A 120 -5.37 -7.39 -16.59
N GLY A 121 -4.83 -6.24 -16.21
CA GLY A 121 -4.41 -5.21 -17.16
C GLY A 121 -2.96 -5.39 -17.60
N LEU A 122 -2.78 -6.04 -18.74
CA LEU A 122 -1.50 -6.17 -19.43
C LEU A 122 -1.26 -4.96 -20.34
N ASP A 123 -0.08 -4.37 -20.23
CA ASP A 123 0.36 -3.33 -21.16
C ASP A 123 1.86 -3.41 -21.46
N PHE A 124 2.36 -2.48 -22.26
CA PHE A 124 3.76 -2.46 -22.68
C PHE A 124 4.75 -2.27 -21.50
N TYR A 125 4.32 -1.77 -20.33
CA TYR A 125 5.17 -1.74 -19.14
C TYR A 125 5.33 -3.11 -18.49
N SER A 126 4.40 -4.04 -18.73
CA SER A 126 4.50 -5.43 -18.30
C SER A 126 5.58 -6.21 -19.06
N TYR A 127 5.97 -5.73 -20.25
CA TYR A 127 6.99 -6.32 -21.11
C TYR A 127 8.10 -5.31 -21.42
N PRO A 128 8.82 -4.82 -20.39
CA PRO A 128 9.73 -3.72 -20.60
C PRO A 128 10.95 -4.20 -21.39
N TYR A 129 11.28 -3.49 -22.48
CA TYR A 129 12.46 -3.77 -23.31
C TYR A 129 13.78 -3.54 -22.55
N GLN A 130 13.75 -2.75 -21.47
CA GLN A 130 14.87 -2.50 -20.56
C GLN A 130 14.43 -2.73 -19.11
N LYS A 131 15.34 -3.18 -18.23
CA LYS A 131 15.04 -3.29 -16.80
C LYS A 131 14.58 -1.93 -16.28
N LEU A 132 13.33 -1.85 -15.82
CA LEU A 132 12.80 -0.64 -15.18
C LEU A 132 13.63 -0.38 -13.91
N SER A 133 14.14 0.85 -13.76
CA SER A 133 14.98 1.30 -12.63
C SER A 133 14.23 1.44 -11.30
N MET A 134 13.17 0.66 -11.08
CA MET A 134 12.38 0.71 -9.85
C MET A 134 12.84 -0.32 -8.84
N GLN A 135 12.51 -0.09 -7.57
CA GLN A 135 12.78 -1.06 -6.51
C GLN A 135 12.29 -2.44 -6.95
N PRO A 136 13.15 -3.47 -6.85
CA PRO A 136 12.79 -4.81 -7.26
C PRO A 136 11.58 -5.27 -6.47
N PHE A 137 10.68 -5.98 -7.14
CA PHE A 137 9.66 -6.75 -6.44
C PHE A 137 10.34 -7.84 -5.61
N ASP A 138 9.83 -8.08 -4.42
CA ASP A 138 10.45 -8.95 -3.44
C ASP A 138 9.45 -10.02 -3.03
N ASP A 139 9.70 -11.22 -3.52
CA ASP A 139 8.82 -12.37 -3.28
C ASP A 139 8.72 -12.73 -1.80
N SER A 140 9.67 -12.31 -0.95
CA SER A 140 9.58 -12.54 0.50
C SER A 140 8.39 -11.85 1.16
N ARG A 141 7.79 -10.85 0.50
CA ARG A 141 6.56 -10.17 0.95
C ARG A 141 5.28 -10.93 0.59
N LEU A 142 5.38 -12.01 -0.18
CA LEU A 142 4.24 -12.81 -0.59
C LEU A 142 4.04 -14.01 0.33
N VAL A 143 2.78 -14.34 0.64
CA VAL A 143 2.41 -15.52 1.42
C VAL A 143 2.79 -16.80 0.71
N THR A 144 2.82 -16.78 -0.63
CA THR A 144 3.11 -17.97 -1.44
C THR A 144 4.43 -17.86 -2.18
N ASN A 145 5.14 -18.98 -2.26
CA ASN A 145 6.42 -19.12 -2.93
C ASN A 145 6.23 -19.34 -4.45
N GLN A 146 7.31 -19.56 -5.20
CA GLN A 146 7.25 -19.76 -6.65
C GLN A 146 6.53 -21.04 -7.07
N GLU A 147 6.54 -22.07 -6.22
CA GLU A 147 5.84 -23.32 -6.47
C GLU A 147 4.37 -23.31 -6.02
N GLY A 148 3.89 -22.21 -5.44
CA GLY A 148 2.52 -22.08 -4.91
C GLY A 148 2.33 -22.64 -3.50
N GLY A 149 3.42 -23.03 -2.84
CA GLY A 149 3.43 -23.41 -1.43
C GLY A 149 3.58 -22.19 -0.51
N LEU A 150 3.54 -22.42 0.80
CA LEU A 150 3.75 -21.35 1.79
C LEU A 150 5.18 -20.80 1.73
N ASN A 151 5.30 -19.48 1.78
CA ASN A 151 6.57 -18.78 1.85
C ASN A 151 7.04 -18.66 3.30
N ALA A 152 8.10 -19.40 3.65
CA ALA A 152 8.68 -19.38 5.00
C ALA A 152 9.21 -17.99 5.42
N GLY A 153 9.64 -17.16 4.46
CA GLY A 153 10.19 -15.82 4.72
C GLY A 153 9.14 -14.75 5.00
N PHE A 154 7.86 -15.03 4.71
CA PHE A 154 6.78 -14.03 4.76
C PHE A 154 6.70 -13.30 6.09
N TRP A 155 6.62 -14.05 7.20
CA TRP A 155 6.44 -13.45 8.53
C TRP A 155 7.67 -12.65 8.97
N GLN A 156 8.87 -13.13 8.63
CA GLN A 156 10.10 -12.39 8.93
C GLN A 156 10.15 -11.06 8.18
N GLN A 157 9.82 -11.07 6.88
CA GLN A 157 9.80 -9.86 6.07
C GLN A 157 8.69 -8.91 6.52
N PHE A 158 7.50 -9.42 6.81
CA PHE A 158 6.39 -8.63 7.34
C PHE A 158 6.77 -7.92 8.63
N ILE A 159 7.33 -8.64 9.61
CA ILE A 159 7.79 -8.06 10.89
C ILE A 159 8.86 -7.01 10.63
N THR A 160 9.83 -7.30 9.75
CA THR A 160 10.91 -6.37 9.42
C THR A 160 10.39 -5.08 8.80
N ASP A 161 9.53 -5.17 7.78
CA ASP A 161 8.91 -4.01 7.15
C ASP A 161 8.01 -3.25 8.14
N TYR A 162 7.27 -3.96 8.99
CA TYR A 162 6.36 -3.38 9.98
C TYR A 162 7.10 -2.55 11.04
N PHE A 163 8.12 -3.14 11.67
CA PHE A 163 8.93 -2.42 12.67
C PHE A 163 9.76 -1.30 12.03
N SER A 164 10.31 -1.52 10.83
CA SER A 164 11.05 -0.48 10.11
C SER A 164 10.15 0.70 9.79
N ALA A 165 8.90 0.46 9.38
CA ALA A 165 7.94 1.53 9.13
C ALA A 165 7.52 2.26 10.42
N LEU A 166 7.37 1.55 11.55
CA LEU A 166 7.01 2.18 12.82
C LEU A 166 8.11 3.11 13.35
N VAL A 167 9.37 2.69 13.31
CA VAL A 167 10.46 3.42 13.97
C VAL A 167 11.20 4.38 13.03
N SER A 168 10.87 4.36 11.73
CA SER A 168 11.57 5.18 10.73
C SER A 168 11.31 6.68 10.86
N LEU A 169 12.41 7.44 10.80
CA LEU A 169 12.37 8.90 10.74
C LEU A 169 11.76 9.40 9.41
N GLU A 170 12.02 8.71 8.30
CA GLU A 170 11.42 9.03 7.00
C GLU A 170 9.88 8.90 7.04
N VAL A 171 9.39 7.84 7.69
CA VAL A 171 7.93 7.66 7.88
C VAL A 171 7.36 8.77 8.76
N THR A 172 8.13 9.26 9.73
CA THR A 172 7.73 10.39 10.58
C THR A 172 7.61 11.67 9.76
N GLU A 173 8.60 11.94 8.91
CA GLU A 173 8.55 13.08 7.98
C GLU A 173 7.34 12.99 7.04
N HIS A 174 7.08 11.80 6.46
CA HIS A 174 5.92 11.57 5.60
C HIS A 174 4.60 11.64 6.37
N SER A 175 4.56 11.27 7.65
CA SER A 175 3.40 11.45 8.53
C SER A 175 3.07 12.93 8.73
N VAL A 176 4.06 13.74 9.07
CA VAL A 176 3.88 15.20 9.23
C VAL A 176 3.41 15.84 7.92
N LYS A 177 4.03 15.49 6.79
CA LYS A 177 3.62 15.99 5.47
C LYS A 177 2.23 15.51 5.07
N THR A 178 1.84 14.30 5.46
CA THR A 178 0.49 13.76 5.23
C THR A 178 -0.55 14.62 5.93
N LEU A 179 -0.33 15.01 7.20
CA LEU A 179 -1.21 15.94 7.91
C LEU A 179 -1.32 17.30 7.21
N GLY A 180 -0.21 17.87 6.75
CA GLY A 180 -0.19 19.16 6.04
C GLY A 180 -0.78 19.13 4.62
N ALA A 181 -1.03 17.95 4.07
CA ALA A 181 -1.58 17.74 2.73
C ALA A 181 -3.11 17.57 2.71
N GLN A 182 -3.74 17.39 3.88
CA GLN A 182 -5.20 17.26 3.98
C GLN A 182 -5.86 18.57 3.54
N GLY A 183 -6.58 18.54 2.42
CA GLY A 183 -7.18 19.73 1.79
C GLY A 183 -6.42 20.28 0.57
N LYS A 184 -5.21 19.78 0.26
CA LYS A 184 -4.45 20.18 -0.94
C LYS A 184 -4.48 19.13 -2.06
N VAL A 185 -4.83 17.89 -1.74
CA VAL A 185 -4.66 16.73 -2.62
C VAL A 185 -5.99 15.96 -2.73
N ALA A 186 -6.39 15.62 -3.96
CA ALA A 186 -7.65 14.92 -4.27
C ALA A 186 -7.52 13.38 -4.33
N VAL A 187 -6.42 12.80 -3.83
CA VAL A 187 -6.17 11.34 -3.92
C VAL A 187 -6.71 10.67 -2.66
N ASN A 188 -7.81 9.93 -2.78
CA ASN A 188 -8.43 9.19 -1.68
C ASN A 188 -7.82 7.78 -1.59
N PHE A 189 -7.17 7.47 -0.46
CA PHE A 189 -6.85 6.10 -0.07
C PHE A 189 -7.78 5.75 1.10
N SER A 190 -8.93 5.17 0.81
CA SER A 190 -9.85 4.67 1.84
C SER A 190 -9.24 3.42 2.49
N ALA A 191 -9.44 3.27 3.81
CA ALA A 191 -8.93 2.16 4.62
C ALA A 191 -9.39 0.75 4.17
N GLY A 192 -10.32 0.65 3.21
CA GLY A 192 -10.71 -0.61 2.59
C GLY A 192 -11.14 -0.49 1.12
N GLY A 193 -10.91 0.66 0.47
CA GLY A 193 -11.48 0.95 -0.83
C GLY A 193 -10.44 1.45 -1.82
N CYS A 194 -10.38 0.76 -2.96
CA CYS A 194 -9.71 1.08 -4.21
C CYS A 194 -8.99 2.46 -4.25
N PRO A 195 -7.66 2.53 -4.49
CA PRO A 195 -7.00 3.80 -4.77
C PRO A 195 -7.62 4.46 -6.00
N LEU A 196 -8.51 5.42 -5.77
CA LEU A 196 -9.03 6.27 -6.82
C LEU A 196 -8.04 7.42 -6.96
N PHE A 197 -7.07 7.20 -7.84
CA PHE A 197 -6.09 8.21 -8.23
C PHE A 197 -6.77 9.28 -9.07
N LEU A 198 -7.56 10.16 -8.45
CA LEU A 198 -8.06 11.36 -9.12
C LEU A 198 -6.88 12.30 -9.37
N GLY A 199 -6.39 12.28 -10.60
CA GLY A 199 -5.49 13.30 -11.12
C GLY A 199 -6.22 14.63 -11.17
N ARG A 200 -5.57 15.68 -10.68
CA ARG A 200 -6.00 17.06 -10.94
C ARG A 200 -5.75 17.36 -12.42
N GLU A 201 -6.78 17.24 -13.24
CA GLU A 201 -6.97 18.13 -14.39
C GLU A 201 -8.16 19.04 -14.08
N GLY A 202 -8.02 20.31 -14.44
CA GLY A 202 -8.85 21.39 -13.92
C GLY A 202 -10.31 21.33 -14.35
N GLY A 203 -11.09 22.21 -13.73
CA GLY A 203 -12.43 22.55 -14.20
C GLY A 203 -13.50 21.56 -13.75
N ALA A 204 -14.60 22.11 -13.26
CA ALA A 204 -15.78 21.39 -12.86
C ALA A 204 -16.27 20.41 -13.93
N LEU A 205 -16.69 19.23 -13.49
CA LEU A 205 -17.83 18.55 -14.10
C LEU A 205 -18.83 18.26 -12.98
N THR A 206 -19.65 19.27 -12.71
CA THR A 206 -21.00 19.08 -12.21
C THR A 206 -21.74 18.22 -13.23
N LEU A 207 -22.06 16.98 -12.86
CA LEU A 207 -23.19 16.27 -13.44
C LEU A 207 -24.39 16.63 -12.58
N SER A 208 -25.04 17.74 -12.93
CA SER A 208 -26.47 17.91 -12.69
C SER A 208 -27.20 17.20 -13.82
N ASP A 209 -28.33 16.58 -13.47
CA ASP A 209 -29.31 15.95 -14.35
C ASP A 209 -29.60 16.73 -15.66
#